data_AF-A0A7I4YYU8-F1
#
_entry.id   AF-A0A7I4YYU8-F1
#
_cell.length_a   1.000
_cell.length_b   1.000
_cell.length_c   1.000
_cell.angle_alpha   90.00
_cell.angle_beta   90.00
_cell.angle_gamma   90.00
#
_symmetry.space_group_name_H-M   'P 1'
#
loop_
_entity.id
_entity.type
_entity.pdbx_description
1 polymer ?
#
loop_
_entity_poly.entity_id
_entity_poly.type
_entity_poly.pdbx_seq_one_letter_code
_entity_poly.pdbx_strand_id
1 'polypeptide(L)'
;MQGGADPIKMAVFIESLIMLLCVAQVSPFCALQIHRSLKSNLLSRRTKEAHRKMLILLSIQIICPMLLMNLPLSMMYFMFFTGIESPVILNYFSGIAMALYPLVTPIITILFVKDYRKQCLVTLHVIDKPPASVLPVTTTF
;
A
#
# COMPACT_ATOMS: atom_id res chain seq x y z
N MET A 1 24.77 20.92 -32.46
CA MET A 1 24.25 21.72 -31.33
C MET A 1 22.79 22.07 -31.64
N GLN A 2 21.83 21.38 -31.03
CA GLN A 2 20.43 21.78 -31.12
C GLN A 2 19.76 21.40 -29.80
N GLY A 3 19.69 22.39 -28.90
CA GLY A 3 19.06 22.30 -27.59
C GLY A 3 17.54 22.32 -27.71
N GLY A 4 16.98 21.23 -28.24
CA GLY A 4 15.56 20.95 -28.14
C GLY A 4 15.32 20.18 -26.85
N ALA A 5 14.69 20.80 -25.86
CA ALA A 5 14.04 20.04 -24.81
C ALA A 5 12.92 19.22 -25.48
N ASP A 6 13.16 17.93 -25.72
CA ASP A 6 12.17 17.05 -26.34
C ASP A 6 10.87 17.14 -25.52
N PRO A 7 9.74 17.56 -26.11
CA PRO A 7 8.51 17.84 -25.37
C PRO A 7 8.02 16.61 -24.59
N ILE A 8 8.31 15.41 -25.10
CA ILE A 8 8.02 14.12 -24.46
C ILE A 8 8.80 13.95 -23.16
N LYS A 9 10.09 14.32 -23.15
CA LYS A 9 10.94 14.18 -21.95
C LYS A 9 10.48 15.12 -20.83
N MET A 10 10.14 16.36 -21.19
CA MET A 10 9.60 17.32 -20.24
C MET A 10 8.25 16.86 -19.69
N ALA A 11 7.37 16.31 -20.54
CA ALA A 11 6.09 15.78 -20.12
C ALA A 11 6.24 14.64 -19.10
N VAL A 12 7.12 13.67 -19.34
CA VAL A 12 7.35 12.53 -18.44
C VAL A 12 7.95 12.96 -17.09
N PHE A 13 8.88 13.92 -17.11
CA PHE A 13 9.45 14.47 -15.89
C PHE A 13 8.40 15.18 -15.05
N ILE A 14 7.56 16.00 -15.69
CA ILE A 14 6.44 16.69 -15.04
C ILE A 14 5.44 15.68 -14.46
N GLU A 15 5.06 14.64 -15.23
CA GLU A 15 4.16 13.57 -14.76
C GLU A 15 4.71 12.85 -13.52
N SER A 16 5.99 12.48 -13.56
CA SER A 16 6.67 11.81 -12.44
C SER A 16 6.70 12.69 -11.19
N LEU A 17 6.91 13.99 -11.36
CA LEU A 17 6.98 14.96 -10.28
C LEU A 17 5.59 15.23 -9.69
N ILE A 18 4.55 15.30 -10.53
CA ILE A 18 3.15 15.41 -10.10
C ILE A 18 2.74 14.17 -9.30
N MET A 19 3.02 12.96 -9.80
CA MET A 19 2.70 11.71 -9.11
C MET A 19 3.36 11.63 -7.73
N LEU A 20 4.64 12.02 -7.62
CA LEU A 20 5.37 12.02 -6.36
C LEU A 20 4.74 12.98 -5.34
N LEU A 21 4.42 14.21 -5.78
CA LEU A 21 3.78 15.22 -4.94
C LEU A 21 2.36 14.80 -4.53
N CYS A 22 1.56 14.27 -5.44
CA CYS A 22 0.21 13.79 -5.15
C CYS A 22 0.24 12.73 -4.05
N VAL A 23 1.09 11.71 -4.17
CA VAL A 23 1.14 10.65 -3.15
C VAL A 23 1.71 11.15 -1.83
N ALA A 24 2.72 12.03 -1.87
CA ALA A 24 3.31 12.64 -0.68
C ALA A 24 2.32 13.51 0.11
N GLN A 25 1.35 14.15 -0.56
CA GLN A 25 0.33 14.98 0.07
C GLN A 25 -0.93 14.18 0.46
N VAL A 26 -1.42 13.30 -0.41
CA VAL A 26 -2.67 12.55 -0.20
C VAL A 26 -2.53 11.56 0.95
N SER A 27 -1.38 10.89 1.08
CA SER A 27 -1.14 9.90 2.14
C SER A 27 -1.28 10.50 3.56
N PRO A 28 -0.56 11.59 3.92
CA PRO A 28 -0.73 12.21 5.23
C PRO A 28 -2.09 12.90 5.37
N PHE A 29 -2.65 13.49 4.30
CA PHE A 29 -3.97 14.12 4.37
C PHE A 29 -5.07 13.11 4.72
N CYS A 30 -5.07 11.95 4.05
CA CYS A 30 -6.04 10.89 4.30
C CYS A 30 -5.86 10.30 5.72
N ALA A 31 -4.61 10.08 6.14
CA ALA A 31 -4.30 9.63 7.49
C ALA A 31 -4.77 10.61 8.57
N LEU A 32 -4.56 11.92 8.36
CA LEU A 32 -5.00 12.98 9.27
C LEU A 32 -6.52 13.13 9.30
N GLN A 33 -7.19 13.06 8.14
CA GLN A 33 -8.64 13.15 8.05
C GLN A 33 -9.31 12.00 8.81
N ILE A 34 -8.81 10.78 8.63
CA ILE A 34 -9.32 9.61 9.34
C ILE A 34 -8.98 9.70 10.84
N HIS A 35 -7.78 10.15 11.20
CA HIS A 35 -7.43 10.37 12.61
C HIS A 35 -8.31 11.44 13.27
N ARG A 36 -8.67 12.51 12.53
CA ARG A 36 -9.60 13.56 13.00
C ARG A 36 -11.02 13.04 13.13
N SER A 37 -11.54 12.36 12.11
CA SER A 37 -12.87 11.72 12.16
C SER A 37 -12.96 10.73 13.31
N LEU A 38 -11.88 10.01 13.60
CA LEU A 38 -11.79 9.05 14.69
C LEU A 38 -11.64 9.68 16.08
N LYS A 39 -11.25 10.95 16.14
CA LYS A 39 -11.19 11.74 17.38
C LYS A 39 -12.53 12.45 17.63
N SER A 40 -13.23 12.88 16.58
CA SER A 40 -14.49 13.62 16.69
C SER A 40 -15.72 12.72 16.86
N ASN A 41 -15.72 11.50 16.31
CA ASN A 41 -16.84 10.58 16.46
C ASN A 41 -16.78 9.83 17.79
N LEU A 42 -17.93 9.68 18.47
CA LEU A 42 -18.13 8.76 19.61
C LEU A 42 -18.12 7.29 19.14
N LEU A 43 -17.09 6.89 18.40
CA LEU A 43 -16.93 5.52 17.96
C LEU A 43 -16.48 4.63 19.13
N SER A 44 -17.01 3.41 19.16
CA SER A 44 -16.58 2.41 20.13
C SER A 44 -15.06 2.18 20.03
N ARG A 45 -14.43 1.85 21.18
CA ARG A 45 -12.98 1.56 21.22
C ARG A 45 -12.58 0.48 20.20
N ARG A 46 -13.45 -0.51 19.95
CA ARG A 46 -13.20 -1.58 18.99
C ARG A 46 -13.18 -1.09 17.53
N THR A 47 -14.14 -0.25 17.15
CA THR A 47 -14.21 0.32 15.80
C THR A 47 -13.02 1.25 15.54
N LYS A 48 -12.59 1.99 16.57
CA LYS A 48 -11.41 2.86 16.53
C LYS A 48 -10.12 2.12 16.20
N GLU A 49 -9.90 0.98 16.86
CA GLU A 49 -8.73 0.15 16.60
C GLU A 49 -8.76 -0.50 15.21
N ALA A 50 -9.95 -0.91 14.74
CA ALA A 50 -10.11 -1.47 13.40
C ALA A 50 -9.75 -0.45 12.30
N HIS A 51 -10.28 0.78 12.37
CA HIS A 51 -9.95 1.83 11.41
C HIS A 51 -8.46 2.20 11.42
N ARG A 52 -7.84 2.26 12.61
CA ARG A 52 -6.39 2.54 12.72
C ARG A 52 -5.57 1.44 12.06
N LYS A 53 -5.92 0.18 12.23
CA LYS A 53 -5.24 -0.95 11.58
C LYS A 53 -5.38 -0.91 10.06
N MET A 54 -6.59 -0.62 9.56
CA MET A 54 -6.86 -0.50 8.12
C MET A 54 -6.09 0.66 7.48
N LEU A 55 -5.97 1.79 8.17
CA LEU A 55 -5.13 2.91 7.77
C LEU A 55 -3.66 2.53 7.64
N ILE A 56 -3.09 1.91 8.68
CA ILE A 56 -1.69 1.48 8.67
C ILE A 56 -1.45 0.50 7.53
N LEU A 57 -2.40 -0.41 7.32
CA LEU A 57 -2.34 -1.34 6.19
C LEU A 57 -2.35 -0.60 4.85
N LEU A 58 -3.29 0.32 4.66
CA LEU A 58 -3.41 1.11 3.43
C LEU A 58 -2.12 1.90 3.17
N SER A 59 -1.50 2.47 4.21
CA SER A 59 -0.20 3.15 4.09
C SER A 59 0.91 2.21 3.64
N ILE A 60 1.01 1.01 4.24
CA ILE A 60 1.99 0.00 3.83
C ILE A 60 1.74 -0.44 2.39
N GLN A 61 0.48 -0.65 2.03
CA GLN A 61 0.05 -1.01 0.69
C GLN A 61 0.32 0.08 -0.36
N ILE A 62 0.42 1.36 0.02
CA ILE A 62 0.80 2.45 -0.91
C ILE A 62 2.33 2.56 -1.00
N ILE A 63 3.04 2.41 0.13
CA ILE A 63 4.50 2.48 0.19
C ILE A 63 5.14 1.31 -0.57
N CYS A 64 4.55 0.12 -0.49
CA CYS A 64 5.06 -1.09 -1.13
C CYS A 64 5.14 -0.99 -2.68
N PRO A 65 4.08 -0.65 -3.42
CA PRO A 65 4.14 -0.41 -4.87
C PRO A 65 4.92 0.85 -5.22
N MET A 66 4.95 1.86 -4.36
CA MET A 66 5.87 2.99 -4.53
C MET A 66 7.34 2.53 -4.60
N LEU A 67 7.75 1.65 -3.69
CA LEU A 67 9.12 1.13 -3.66
C LEU A 67 9.39 0.06 -4.74
N LEU A 68 8.44 -0.85 -4.96
CA LEU A 68 8.62 -1.98 -5.88
C LEU A 68 8.35 -1.65 -7.34
N MET A 69 7.44 -0.71 -7.64
CA MET A 69 7.07 -0.34 -9.00
C MET A 69 7.54 1.08 -9.35
N ASN A 70 7.28 2.07 -8.51
CA ASN A 70 7.58 3.47 -8.87
C ASN A 70 9.09 3.74 -8.88
N LEU A 71 9.87 3.11 -7.99
CA LEU A 71 11.33 3.21 -7.97
C LEU A 71 12.00 2.65 -9.24
N PRO A 72 11.75 1.39 -9.69
CA PRO A 72 12.35 0.90 -10.92
C PRO A 72 11.86 1.63 -12.17
N LEU A 73 10.58 2.05 -12.23
CA LEU A 73 10.08 2.92 -13.31
C LEU A 73 10.83 4.25 -13.34
N SER A 74 10.96 4.91 -12.18
CA SER A 74 11.66 6.20 -12.07
C SER A 74 13.13 6.07 -12.47
N MET A 75 13.80 4.97 -12.11
CA MET A 75 15.15 4.69 -12.57
C MET A 75 15.21 4.47 -14.09
N MET A 76 14.29 3.69 -14.67
CA MET A 76 14.24 3.49 -16.13
C MET A 76 14.00 4.81 -16.87
N TYR A 77 13.11 5.68 -16.36
CA TYR A 77 12.87 7.00 -16.92
C TYR A 77 14.07 7.93 -16.77
N PHE A 78 14.75 7.91 -15.62
CA PHE A 78 15.97 8.67 -15.41
C PHE A 78 17.07 8.23 -16.38
N MET A 79 17.20 6.92 -16.60
CA MET A 79 18.19 6.34 -17.50
C MET A 79 17.91 6.64 -18.98
N PHE A 80 16.63 6.62 -19.36
CA PHE A 80 16.16 7.11 -20.66
C PHE A 80 16.49 8.60 -20.86
N PHE A 81 16.45 9.41 -19.80
CA PHE A 81 16.78 10.83 -19.85
C PHE A 81 18.29 11.09 -19.94
N THR A 82 19.11 10.28 -19.26
CA THR A 82 20.59 10.38 -19.31
C THR A 82 21.19 9.74 -20.56
N GLY A 83 20.39 9.05 -21.38
CA GLY A 83 20.83 8.39 -22.61
C GLY A 83 21.74 7.19 -22.35
N ILE A 84 21.73 6.66 -21.13
CA ILE A 84 22.53 5.49 -20.76
C ILE A 84 21.73 4.24 -21.15
N GLU A 85 22.38 3.31 -21.84
CA GLU A 85 21.81 2.01 -22.19
C GLU A 85 21.29 1.29 -20.93
N SER A 86 19.99 0.98 -20.89
CA SER A 86 19.37 0.34 -19.73
C SER A 86 20.00 -1.06 -19.51
N PRO A 87 20.54 -1.37 -18.32
CA PRO A 87 21.09 -2.66 -18.02
C PRO A 87 19.97 -3.68 -18.08
N VAL A 88 20.23 -4.77 -18.79
CA VAL A 88 19.31 -5.90 -18.95
C VAL A 88 18.76 -6.39 -17.58
N ILE A 89 19.59 -6.30 -16.54
CA ILE A 89 19.25 -6.62 -15.14
C ILE A 89 18.12 -5.74 -14.59
N LEU A 90 18.15 -4.41 -14.83
CA LEU A 90 17.10 -3.50 -14.36
C LEU A 90 15.77 -3.78 -15.06
N ASN A 91 15.81 -4.10 -16.35
CA ASN A 91 14.62 -4.45 -17.11
C ASN A 91 13.97 -5.75 -16.60
N TYR A 92 14.76 -6.80 -16.38
CA TYR A 92 14.25 -8.05 -15.79
C TYR A 92 13.74 -7.84 -14.36
N PHE A 93 14.46 -7.10 -13.53
CA PHE A 93 14.03 -6.80 -12.16
C PHE A 93 12.70 -6.04 -12.14
N SER A 94 12.57 -4.99 -12.97
CA SER A 94 11.33 -4.22 -13.10
C SER A 94 10.16 -5.10 -13.52
N GLY A 95 10.34 -5.94 -14.54
CA GLY A 95 9.31 -6.88 -15.01
C GLY A 95 8.88 -7.88 -13.93
N ILE A 96 9.83 -8.47 -13.20
CA ILE A 96 9.54 -9.42 -12.11
C ILE A 96 8.83 -8.70 -10.94
N ALA A 97 9.30 -7.51 -10.55
CA ALA A 97 8.69 -6.72 -9.48
C ALA A 97 7.24 -6.32 -9.82
N MET A 98 6.99 -5.94 -11.07
CA MET A 98 5.68 -5.58 -11.58
C MET A 98 4.73 -6.80 -11.62
N ALA A 99 5.23 -8.00 -11.95
CA ALA A 99 4.47 -9.25 -11.90
C ALA A 99 4.17 -9.73 -10.47
N LEU A 100 5.09 -9.48 -9.52
CA LEU A 100 4.93 -9.87 -8.11
C LEU A 100 4.10 -8.88 -7.28
N TYR A 101 4.05 -7.60 -7.66
CA TYR A 101 3.24 -6.58 -6.99
C TYR A 101 1.80 -7.01 -6.64
N PRO A 102 0.99 -7.57 -7.57
CA PRO A 102 -0.39 -7.96 -7.27
C PRO A 102 -0.48 -9.12 -6.28
N LEU A 103 0.59 -9.91 -6.10
CA LEU A 103 0.68 -11.01 -5.12
C LEU A 103 1.21 -10.54 -3.76
N VAL A 104 2.19 -9.63 -3.74
CA VAL A 104 2.76 -9.10 -2.49
C VAL A 104 1.72 -8.30 -1.70
N THR A 105 0.85 -7.58 -2.40
CA THR A 105 -0.19 -6.73 -1.81
C THR A 105 -1.19 -7.50 -0.92
N PRO A 106 -1.83 -8.59 -1.37
CA PRO A 106 -2.68 -9.43 -0.53
C PRO A 106 -1.90 -10.17 0.56
N ILE A 107 -0.66 -10.61 0.29
CA ILE A 107 0.18 -11.29 1.29
C ILE A 107 0.47 -10.34 2.47
N ILE A 108 0.89 -9.10 2.20
CA ILE A 108 1.11 -8.09 3.23
C ILE A 108 -0.19 -7.78 3.97
N THR A 109 -1.33 -7.73 3.27
CA THR A 109 -2.65 -7.54 3.89
C THR A 109 -3.00 -8.65 4.89
N ILE A 110 -2.83 -9.90 4.50
CA ILE A 110 -3.10 -11.07 5.35
C ILE A 110 -2.12 -11.10 6.53
N LEU A 111 -0.85 -10.79 6.30
CA LEU A 111 0.16 -10.73 7.35
C LEU A 111 -0.06 -9.55 8.30
N PHE A 112 -0.49 -8.36 7.88
CA PHE A 112 -0.54 -7.21 8.80
C PHE A 112 -1.80 -7.17 9.64
N VAL A 113 -2.94 -7.64 9.11
CA VAL A 113 -4.19 -7.66 9.85
C VAL A 113 -4.27 -8.91 10.73
N LYS A 114 -4.02 -8.74 12.04
CA LYS A 114 -4.07 -9.84 13.04
C LYS A 114 -5.38 -10.62 13.01
N ASP A 115 -6.49 -9.93 12.73
CA ASP A 115 -7.81 -10.55 12.59
C ASP A 115 -7.93 -11.44 11.34
N TYR A 116 -7.20 -11.11 10.25
CA TYR A 116 -7.06 -11.98 9.08
C TYR A 116 -6.12 -13.15 9.35
N ARG A 117 -5.02 -12.99 10.09
CA ARG A 117 -4.17 -14.15 10.45
C ARG A 117 -4.97 -15.21 11.20
N LYS A 118 -5.81 -14.78 12.17
CA LYS A 118 -6.64 -15.68 12.95
C LYS A 118 -7.68 -16.38 12.07
N GLN A 119 -8.33 -15.64 11.17
CA GLN A 119 -9.27 -16.24 10.22
C GLN A 119 -8.58 -17.14 9.19
N CYS A 120 -7.41 -16.77 8.69
CA CYS A 120 -6.62 -17.56 7.75
C CYS A 120 -6.13 -18.86 8.41
N LEU A 121 -5.64 -18.82 9.65
CA LEU A 121 -5.28 -20.03 10.43
C LEU A 121 -6.48 -20.93 10.71
N VAL A 122 -7.68 -20.37 10.89
CA VAL A 122 -8.93 -21.12 11.03
C VAL A 122 -9.36 -21.74 9.69
N THR A 123 -9.31 -20.98 8.59
CA THR A 123 -9.62 -21.45 7.23
C THR A 123 -8.63 -22.51 6.74
N LEU A 124 -7.36 -22.42 7.15
CA LEU A 124 -6.31 -23.39 6.82
C LEU A 124 -6.35 -24.64 7.74
N HIS A 125 -7.32 -24.75 8.66
CA HIS A 125 -7.51 -25.87 9.60
C HIS A 125 -6.28 -26.20 10.48
N VAL A 126 -5.36 -25.24 10.70
CA VAL A 126 -4.16 -25.46 11.55
C VAL A 126 -4.47 -25.25 13.04
N ILE A 127 -5.60 -24.63 13.39
CA ILE A 127 -6.10 -24.47 14.75
C ILE A 127 -7.55 -24.98 14.78
N ASP A 128 -7.84 -25.97 15.64
CA ASP A 128 -9.21 -26.37 15.95
C ASP A 128 -10.02 -25.14 16.41
N LYS A 129 -11.19 -24.96 15.81
CA LYS A 129 -12.17 -23.92 16.15
C LYS A 129 -12.28 -23.82 17.68
N PRO A 130 -11.89 -22.70 18.33
CA PRO A 130 -12.11 -22.57 19.76
C PRO A 130 -13.62 -22.74 20.00
N PRO A 131 -14.01 -23.60 20.97
CA PRO A 131 -15.41 -23.92 21.19
C PRO A 131 -16.16 -22.61 21.39
N ALA A 132 -17.29 -22.48 20.70
CA ALA A 132 -18.21 -21.38 20.88
C ALA A 132 -18.58 -21.34 22.37
N SER A 133 -17.90 -20.49 23.14
CA SER A 133 -18.33 -20.14 24.48
C SER A 133 -19.63 -19.37 24.28
N VAL A 134 -20.73 -20.12 24.39
CA VAL A 134 -22.03 -19.69 24.88
C VAL A 134 -21.91 -18.33 25.56
N LEU A 135 -22.34 -17.29 24.86
CA LEU A 135 -22.74 -16.04 25.50
C LEU A 135 -23.88 -16.44 26.47
N PRO A 136 -23.74 -16.26 27.79
CA PRO A 136 -24.93 -16.18 28.60
C PRO A 136 -25.63 -14.89 28.16
N VAL A 137 -26.76 -15.04 27.49
CA VAL A 137 -27.81 -14.02 27.48
C VAL A 137 -28.20 -13.87 28.95
N THR A 138 -27.50 -13.01 29.67
CA THR A 138 -27.95 -12.54 30.98
C THR A 138 -28.85 -11.35 30.73
N THR A 139 -30.13 -11.68 30.70
CA THR A 139 -31.28 -10.84 30.96
C THR A 139 -31.00 -9.80 32.04
N THR A 140 -31.30 -8.52 31.75
CA THR A 140 -31.80 -7.63 32.80
C THR A 140 -32.94 -6.80 32.22
N PHE A 141 -34.08 -6.92 32.90
CA PHE A 141 -35.36 -6.25 32.71
C PHE A 141 -35.27 -4.73 32.87
#